data_AF-A0A496SL28-F1
#
_entry.id   AF-A0A496SL28-F1
#
_cell.length_a   1.000
_cell.length_b   1.000
_cell.length_c   1.000
_cell.angle_alpha   90.00
_cell.angle_beta   90.00
_cell.angle_gamma   90.00
#
_symmetry.space_group_name_H-M   'P 1'
#
loop_
_entity.id
_entity.type
_entity.pdbx_description
1 polymer ?
#
loop_
_entity_poly.entity_id
_entity_poly.type
_entity_poly.pdbx_seq_one_letter_code
_entity_poly.pdbx_strand_id
1 'polypeptide(L)' 'MQRILGCILIWGLLAFPSVSQAVERLHFEREFGGKGEAVGQFGQEIYLAFDQKGTIYISDSDNRRVQR' A
#
# COMPACT_ATOMS: atom_id res chain seq x y z
N MET A 1 20.82 -28.55 -38.38
CA MET A 1 20.18 -27.31 -37.87
C MET A 1 19.38 -27.50 -36.56
N GLN A 2 18.85 -28.68 -36.24
CA GLN A 2 18.06 -28.91 -35.00
C GLN A 2 18.82 -28.79 -33.67
N ARG A 3 20.15 -28.96 -33.66
CA ARG A 3 20.97 -28.88 -32.42
C ARG A 3 21.14 -27.45 -31.90
N ILE A 4 21.11 -26.47 -32.79
CA ILE A 4 21.26 -25.03 -32.43
C ILE A 4 19.95 -24.48 -31.87
N LEU A 5 18.81 -24.96 -32.38
CA LEU A 5 17.48 -24.56 -31.94
C LEU A 5 17.19 -24.99 -30.48
N GLY A 6 17.73 -26.14 -30.06
CA GLY A 6 17.62 -26.62 -28.67
C GLY A 6 18.39 -25.76 -27.67
N CYS A 7 19.57 -25.24 -28.05
CA CYS A 7 20.37 -24.36 -27.19
C CYS A 7 19.70 -23.00 -26.94
N ILE A 8 19.01 -22.45 -27.96
CA ILE A 8 18.29 -21.17 -27.85
C ILE A 8 17.09 -21.30 -26.91
N LEU A 9 16.38 -22.43 -26.94
CA LEU A 9 15.28 -22.72 -26.01
C LEU A 9 15.76 -22.84 -24.55
N ILE A 10 16.90 -23.50 -24.32
CA ILE A 10 17.48 -23.68 -22.98
C ILE A 10 17.98 -22.34 -22.41
N TRP A 11 18.56 -21.48 -23.24
CA TRP A 11 18.96 -20.12 -22.83
C TRP A 11 17.77 -19.19 -22.56
N GLY A 12 16.70 -19.30 -23.35
CA GLY A 12 15.47 -18.53 -23.12
C GLY A 12 14.73 -18.89 -21.83
N LEU A 13 14.81 -20.14 -21.39
CA LEU A 13 14.19 -20.61 -20.13
C LEU A 13 14.99 -20.28 -18.87
N LEU A 14 16.31 -20.07 -18.97
CA LEU A 14 17.18 -19.68 -17.85
C LEU A 14 17.32 -18.16 -17.67
N ALA A 15 16.84 -17.37 -18.64
CA ALA A 15 16.94 -15.90 -18.65
C ALA A 15 15.67 -15.20 -18.13
N PHE A 16 14.78 -15.91 -17.43
CA PHE A 16 13.78 -15.27 -16.58
C PHE A 16 14.39 -15.13 -15.19
N PRO A 17 15.07 -14.02 -14.87
CA PRO A 17 15.23 -13.69 -13.47
C PRO A 17 13.80 -13.61 -12.93
N SER A 18 13.45 -14.56 -12.07
CA SER A 18 12.31 -14.41 -11.18
C SER A 18 12.64 -13.21 -10.31
N VAL A 19 12.31 -12.02 -10.82
CA VAL A 19 12.36 -10.79 -10.05
C VAL A 19 11.40 -11.04 -8.90
N SER A 20 11.96 -11.35 -7.74
CA SER A 20 11.22 -11.35 -6.49
C SER A 20 10.69 -9.93 -6.35
N GLN A 21 9.40 -9.74 -6.65
CA GLN A 21 8.70 -8.49 -6.38
C GLN A 21 8.46 -8.42 -4.87
N ALA A 22 9.53 -8.40 -4.08
CA ALA A 22 9.46 -7.80 -2.76
C ALA A 22 9.24 -6.31 -3.01
N VAL A 23 8.29 -5.69 -2.32
CA VAL A 23 8.09 -4.24 -2.36
C VAL A 23 9.42 -3.60 -1.96
N GLU A 24 10.17 -3.10 -2.94
CA GLU A 24 11.60 -2.85 -2.79
C GLU A 24 11.89 -1.66 -1.85
N ARG A 25 10.86 -0.86 -1.53
CA ARG A 25 10.93 0.20 -0.54
C ARG A 25 9.53 0.66 -0.15
N LEU A 26 9.35 1.07 1.09
CA LEU A 26 8.19 1.87 1.48
C LEU A 26 8.20 3.19 0.69
N HIS A 27 7.17 3.42 -0.12
CA HIS A 27 6.92 4.66 -0.84
C HIS A 27 5.82 5.43 -0.12
N PHE A 28 6.11 6.65 0.34
CA PHE A 28 5.08 7.52 0.90
C PHE A 28 4.07 7.88 -0.18
N GLU A 29 2.81 7.49 0.00
CA GLU A 29 1.75 7.78 -0.97
C GLU A 29 1.12 9.15 -0.71
N ARG A 30 0.63 9.37 0.51
CA ARG A 30 -0.03 10.60 0.93
C ARG A 30 -0.21 10.67 2.44
N GLU A 31 -0.55 11.86 2.92
CA GLU A 31 -1.03 12.12 4.27
C GLU A 31 -2.32 12.94 4.23
N PHE A 32 -3.08 12.89 5.32
CA PHE A 32 -4.25 13.74 5.52
C PHE A 32 -4.45 14.00 7.01
N GLY A 33 -5.19 15.07 7.32
CA GLY A 33 -5.47 15.45 8.71
C GLY A 33 -4.75 16.71 9.15
N GLY A 34 -4.97 17.07 10.41
CA GLY A 34 -4.31 18.17 11.11
C GLY A 34 -4.95 18.39 12.47
N LYS A 35 -4.25 19.04 13.40
CA LYS A 35 -4.82 19.34 14.72
C LYS A 35 -5.99 20.35 14.58
N GLY A 36 -7.11 20.09 15.23
CA GLY A 36 -8.24 21.02 15.31
C GLY A 36 -9.62 20.36 15.35
N GLU A 37 -10.65 21.16 15.18
CA GLU A 37 -12.06 20.76 15.37
C GLU A 37 -12.87 20.77 14.07
N ALA A 38 -12.33 21.30 12.98
CA ALA A 38 -13.00 21.33 11.67
C ALA A 38 -13.08 19.94 11.02
N VAL A 39 -13.91 19.77 9.98
CA VAL A 39 -13.96 18.52 9.20
C VAL A 39 -12.58 18.20 8.62
N GLY A 40 -12.11 16.97 8.83
CA GLY A 40 -10.76 16.55 8.43
C GLY A 40 -9.65 17.00 9.38
N GLN A 41 -9.97 17.64 10.51
CA GLN A 41 -9.03 17.88 11.62
C GLN A 41 -9.35 16.97 12.82
N PHE A 42 -8.38 16.81 13.70
CA PHE A 42 -8.43 15.87 14.81
C PHE A 42 -7.85 16.41 16.13
N GLY A 43 -8.33 15.85 17.24
CA GLY A 43 -7.71 15.98 18.56
C GLY A 43 -6.40 15.22 18.70
N GLN A 44 -5.91 15.08 19.95
CA GLN A 44 -4.73 14.27 20.25
C GLN A 44 -5.05 12.78 20.33
N GLU A 45 -6.21 12.41 20.89
CA GLU A 45 -6.59 11.02 21.08
C GLU A 45 -7.51 10.52 19.95
N ILE A 46 -6.91 9.85 18.97
CA ILE A 46 -7.62 9.26 17.82
C ILE A 46 -7.38 7.76 17.68
N TYR A 47 -8.38 7.04 17.17
CA TYR A 47 -8.27 5.63 16.78
C TYR A 47 -8.83 5.39 15.38
N LEU A 48 -8.27 4.39 14.70
CA LEU A 48 -8.56 4.06 13.31
C LEU A 48 -9.19 2.67 13.19
N ALA A 49 -10.22 2.55 12.36
CA ALA A 49 -10.78 1.27 11.91
C ALA A 49 -11.05 1.33 10.40
N PHE A 50 -11.01 0.18 9.73
CA PHE A 50 -11.26 0.07 8.30
C PHE A 50 -12.44 -0.87 8.05
N ASP A 51 -13.29 -0.55 7.07
CA ASP A 51 -14.26 -1.51 6.55
C ASP A 51 -13.67 -2.37 5.42
N GLN A 52 -14.47 -3.30 4.89
CA GLN A 52 -14.04 -4.22 3.83
C GLN A 52 -13.72 -3.52 2.49
N LYS A 53 -14.15 -2.27 2.31
CA LYS A 53 -13.88 -1.46 1.12
C LYS A 53 -12.66 -0.55 1.32
N GLY A 54 -12.05 -0.56 2.51
CA GLY A 54 -10.94 0.32 2.85
C GLY A 54 -11.36 1.72 3.26
N THR A 55 -12.66 1.97 3.53
CA THR A 55 -13.08 3.24 4.13
C THR A 55 -12.48 3.36 5.53
N ILE A 56 -11.87 4.50 5.82
CA ILE A 56 -11.26 4.78 7.13
C ILE A 56 -12.32 5.38 8.03
N TYR A 57 -12.44 4.87 9.25
CA TYR A 57 -13.25 5.46 10.30
C TYR A 57 -12.33 5.91 11.42
N ILE A 58 -12.52 7.14 11.87
CA ILE A 58 -11.66 7.81 12.84
C ILE A 58 -12.53 8.20 14.02
N SER A 59 -12.33 7.58 15.19
CA SER A 59 -12.91 8.06 16.43
C SER A 59 -11.97 9.08 17.05
N ASP A 60 -12.46 10.29 17.23
CA ASP A 60 -11.74 11.43 17.81
C ASP A 60 -12.37 11.73 19.17
N SER A 61 -11.70 11.27 20.23
CA SER A 61 -12.23 11.31 21.59
C SER A 61 -12.35 12.74 22.12
N ASP A 62 -11.37 13.58 21.79
CA ASP A 62 -11.33 14.97 22.24
C ASP A 62 -12.47 15.79 21.61
N ASN A 63 -12.70 15.61 20.30
CA ASN A 63 -13.80 16.27 19.58
C ASN A 63 -15.13 15.52 19.71
N ARG A 64 -15.17 14.41 20.47
CA ARG A 64 -16.36 13.58 20.75
C ARG A 64 -17.13 13.18 19.49
N ARG A 65 -16.43 12.78 18.44
CA ARG A 65 -17.04 12.47 17.14
C ARG A 65 -16.37 11.30 16.43
N VAL A 66 -17.06 10.79 15.41
CA VAL A 66 -16.51 9.84 14.44
C VAL A 66 -16.55 10.48 13.06
N GLN A 67 -15.45 10.39 12.31
CA GLN A 67 -15.31 10.86 10.92
C GLN A 67 -14.95 9.70 9.99
N ARG A 68 -15.24 9.81 8.69
CA ARG A 68 -14.84 8.85 7.64
C ARG A 68 -14.46 9.56 6.35
#